data_AF-A0A9P7YVH0-F1
#
_entry.id   AF-A0A9P7YVH0-F1
#
_cell.length_a   1.000
_cell.length_b   1.000
_cell.length_c   1.000
_cell.angle_alpha   90.00
_cell.angle_beta   90.00
_cell.angle_gamma   90.00
#
_symmetry.space_group_name_H-M   'P 1'
#
loop_
_entity.id
_entity.type
_entity.pdbx_description
1 polymer ?
#
loop_
_entity_poly.entity_id
_entity_poly.type
_entity_poly.pdbx_seq_one_letter_code
_entity_poly.pdbx_strand_id
1 'polypeptide(L)' 'LPRPAIEANWDGTFSIKVIDDITRLEEATAFHWHSILHRETPGVDGVPLVHQRPIKPGASFTYSF' A
#
# COMPACT_ATOMS: atom_id res chain seq x y z
N LEU A 1 -7.15 12.27 12.34
CA LEU A 1 -8.40 12.10 11.57
C LEU A 1 -8.30 10.82 10.75
N PRO A 2 -9.40 10.09 10.54
CA PRO A 2 -9.40 8.98 9.59
C PRO A 2 -9.04 9.51 8.18
N ARG A 3 -8.37 8.67 7.40
CA ARG A 3 -8.08 8.96 5.99
C ARG A 3 -9.36 8.72 5.14
N PRO A 4 -9.42 9.25 3.91
CA PRO A 4 -10.57 9.06 3.03
C PRO A 4 -10.92 7.59 2.82
N ALA A 5 -12.20 7.29 2.60
CA ALA A 5 -12.63 5.95 2.21
C ALA A 5 -12.05 5.58 0.84
N ILE A 6 -11.66 4.31 0.70
CA ILE A 6 -11.29 3.69 -0.56
C ILE A 6 -12.35 2.62 -0.83
N GLU A 7 -13.06 2.75 -1.93
CA GLU A 7 -14.22 1.93 -2.27
C GLU A 7 -14.06 1.36 -3.68
N ALA A 8 -14.53 0.14 -3.88
CA ALA A 8 -14.67 -0.49 -5.20
C ALA A 8 -15.87 -1.44 -5.18
N ASN A 9 -16.28 -1.86 -6.36
CA ASN A 9 -17.27 -2.93 -6.50
C ASN A 9 -16.64 -4.29 -6.24
N TRP A 10 -17.50 -5.27 -5.92
CA TRP A 10 -17.11 -6.67 -5.89
C TRP A 10 -16.49 -7.08 -7.24
N ASP A 11 -15.41 -7.88 -7.19
CA ASP A 11 -14.56 -8.27 -8.33
C ASP A 11 -13.84 -7.12 -9.07
N GLY A 12 -13.87 -5.90 -8.53
CA GLY A 12 -13.07 -4.80 -9.04
C GLY A 12 -11.59 -4.97 -8.74
N THR A 13 -10.73 -4.46 -9.62
CA THR A 13 -9.28 -4.38 -9.37
C THR A 13 -8.95 -3.04 -8.72
N PHE A 14 -8.18 -3.06 -7.64
CA PHE A 14 -7.57 -1.87 -7.09
C PHE A 14 -6.25 -1.59 -7.81
N SER A 15 -6.03 -0.33 -8.17
CA SER A 15 -4.72 0.19 -8.59
C SER A 15 -4.45 1.48 -7.83
N ILE A 16 -3.72 1.35 -6.72
CA ILE A 16 -3.53 2.41 -5.73
C ILE A 16 -2.06 2.81 -5.70
N LYS A 17 -1.76 4.02 -6.20
CA LYS A 17 -0.43 4.60 -6.10
C LYS A 17 -0.27 5.32 -4.77
N VAL A 18 0.58 4.79 -3.90
CA VAL A 18 1.01 5.44 -2.67
C VAL A 18 2.28 6.24 -2.96
N ILE A 19 2.26 7.52 -2.59
CA ILE A 19 3.40 8.43 -2.72
C ILE A 19 3.80 8.82 -1.29
N ASP A 20 5.04 8.50 -0.92
CA ASP A 20 5.58 8.89 0.38
C ASP A 20 6.16 10.31 0.27
N ASP A 21 5.36 11.30 0.68
CA ASP A 21 5.75 12.72 0.76
C ASP A 21 6.06 13.15 2.21
N ILE A 22 6.43 12.20 3.07
CA ILE A 22 6.82 12.48 4.45
C ILE A 22 8.26 13.04 4.43
N THR A 23 8.38 14.35 4.56
CA THR A 23 9.67 15.05 4.49
C THR A 23 10.34 15.31 5.84
N ARG A 24 9.58 15.18 6.94
CA ARG A 24 10.05 15.51 8.29
C ARG A 24 10.53 14.30 9.09
N LEU A 25 10.25 13.10 8.60
CA LEU A 25 10.67 11.83 9.18
C LEU A 25 11.38 11.07 8.06
N GLU A 26 12.61 10.61 8.31
CA GLU A 26 13.36 9.80 7.34
C GLU A 26 12.93 8.33 7.33
N GLU A 27 11.72 8.04 7.82
CA GLU A 27 11.19 6.69 7.95
C GLU A 27 10.43 6.31 6.69
N ALA A 28 10.70 5.10 6.19
CA ALA A 28 10.02 4.54 5.04
C ALA A 28 8.65 3.96 5.43
N THR A 29 7.66 4.07 4.56
CA THR A 29 6.27 3.68 4.83
C THR A 29 5.83 2.42 4.07
N ALA A 30 4.75 1.79 4.52
CA ALA A 30 4.06 0.71 3.82
C ALA A 30 2.58 0.68 4.21
N PHE A 31 1.72 0.24 3.30
CA PHE A 31 0.28 0.15 3.51
C PHE A 31 -0.15 -1.31 3.45
N HIS A 32 -0.73 -1.81 4.54
CA HIS A 32 -1.40 -3.11 4.58
C HIS A 32 -2.90 -2.96 4.30
N TRP A 33 -3.41 -3.77 3.38
CA TRP A 33 -4.83 -3.79 3.00
C TRP A 33 -5.57 -4.81 3.87
N HIS A 34 -5.94 -4.36 5.06
CA HIS A 34 -6.55 -5.23 6.06
C HIS A 34 -7.78 -5.97 5.50
N SER A 35 -7.80 -7.29 5.68
CA SER A 35 -8.83 -8.24 5.20
C SER A 35 -8.79 -8.63 3.72
N ILE A 36 -7.86 -8.11 2.91
CA ILE A 36 -7.67 -8.60 1.54
C ILE A 36 -6.77 -9.84 1.56
N LEU A 37 -7.17 -10.89 0.84
CA LEU A 37 -6.51 -12.20 0.93
C LEU A 37 -5.17 -12.27 0.17
N HIS A 38 -4.95 -11.40 -0.81
CA HIS A 38 -3.72 -11.34 -1.61
C HIS A 38 -3.22 -12.69 -2.15
N ARG A 39 -4.12 -13.63 -2.47
CA ARG A 39 -3.75 -15.00 -2.90
C ARG A 39 -2.88 -15.01 -4.15
N GLU A 40 -3.27 -14.20 -5.14
CA GLU A 40 -2.55 -14.08 -6.42
C GLU A 40 -1.53 -12.92 -6.40
N THR A 41 -1.56 -12.07 -5.37
CA THR A 41 -0.77 -10.84 -5.27
C THR A 41 -0.08 -10.68 -3.91
N PRO A 42 0.64 -11.71 -3.39
CA PRO A 42 1.20 -11.67 -2.03
C PRO A 42 2.26 -10.57 -1.86
N GLY A 43 2.93 -10.16 -2.94
CA GLY A 43 3.94 -9.10 -2.91
C GLY A 43 3.39 -7.68 -2.66
N VAL A 44 2.07 -7.51 -2.59
CA VAL A 44 1.41 -6.20 -2.33
C VAL A 44 0.52 -6.23 -1.09
N ASP A 45 0.68 -7.22 -0.21
CA ASP A 45 -0.04 -7.29 1.07
C ASP A 45 0.36 -6.16 2.05
N GLY A 46 1.56 -5.60 1.92
CA GLY A 46 1.92 -4.39 2.66
C GLY A 46 2.72 -4.56 3.94
N VAL A 47 2.99 -5.78 4.39
CA VAL A 47 3.86 -5.99 5.57
C VAL A 47 5.33 -5.81 5.15
N PRO A 48 6.05 -4.80 5.69
CA PRO A 48 7.42 -4.51 5.31
C PRO A 48 8.35 -5.66 5.72
N LEU A 49 9.32 -5.97 4.85
CA LEU A 49 10.33 -7.03 5.02
C LEU A 49 9.79 -8.47 5.03
N VAL A 50 8.47 -8.65 4.92
CA VAL A 50 7.82 -9.96 4.70
C VAL A 50 7.33 -10.05 3.27
N HIS A 51 6.45 -9.13 2.87
CA HIS A 51 5.80 -9.15 1.56
C HIS A 51 6.44 -8.17 0.58
N GLN A 52 6.97 -7.04 1.08
CA GLN A 52 7.59 -6.02 0.24
C GLN A 52 8.68 -5.22 0.95
N ARG A 53 9.49 -4.52 0.15
CA ARG A 53 10.33 -3.42 0.68
C ARG A 53 9.41 -2.22 1.02
N PRO A 54 9.72 -1.47 2.09
CA PRO A 54 9.00 -0.22 2.36
C PRO A 54 9.27 0.83 1.27
N ILE A 55 8.32 1.74 1.09
CA ILE A 55 8.40 2.89 0.20
C ILE A 55 9.27 3.94 0.89
N LYS A 56 10.40 4.32 0.27
CA LYS A 56 11.29 5.34 0.82
C LYS A 56 10.66 6.73 0.74
N PRO A 57 11.05 7.68 1.62
CA PRO A 57 10.69 9.07 1.46
C PRO A 57 10.98 9.61 0.05
N GLY A 58 10.03 10.31 -0.54
CA GLY A 58 10.08 10.83 -1.92
C GLY A 58 9.84 9.78 -3.01
N ALA A 59 9.68 8.50 -2.67
CA ALA A 59 9.37 7.44 -3.63
C ALA A 59 7.86 7.16 -3.70
N SER A 60 7.49 6.32 -4.67
CA SER A 60 6.12 5.84 -4.79
C SER A 60 6.09 4.35 -5.14
N PHE A 61 5.00 3.70 -4.79
CA PHE A 61 4.73 2.31 -5.13
C PHE A 61 3.25 2.15 -5.47
N THR A 62 2.97 1.35 -6.49
CA THR A 62 1.59 1.04 -6.90
C THR A 62 1.22 -0.35 -6.41
N TYR A 63 0.20 -0.41 -5.57
CA TYR A 63 -0.47 -1.63 -5.19
C TYR A 63 -1.51 -1.99 -6.25
N SER A 64 -1.42 -3.18 -6.83
CA SER A 64 -2.39 -3.69 -7.80
C SER A 64 -2.85 -5.08 -7.37
N PHE A 65 -4.14 -5.22 -7.03
CA PHE A 65 -4.72 -6.47 -6.53
C PHE A 65 -6.23 -6.54 -6.75
#